data_AF-A0A4Q1HK39-F1
#
_entry.id   AF-A0A4Q1HK39-F1
#
_cell.length_a   1.000
_cell.length_b   1.000
_cell.length_c   1.000
_cell.angle_alpha   90.00
_cell.angle_beta   90.00
_cell.angle_gamma   90.00
#
_symmetry.space_group_name_H-M   'P 1'
#
loop_
_entity.id
_entity.type
_entity.pdbx_description
1 polymer ?
#
loop_
_entity_poly.entity_id
_entity_poly.type
_entity_poly.pdbx_seq_one_letter_code
_entity_poly.pdbx_strand_id
1 'polypeptide(L)' 'MTYEEAEQYVRSVRQAVKAECGDNLDAAWEATNKRTEEDPKFAEALRMIGFRHVLESQQTRQ' A
#
# COMPACT_ATOMS: atom_id res chain seq x y z
N MET A 1 6.61 -6.26 11.15
CA MET A 1 5.93 -6.92 10.02
C MET A 1 6.99 -7.48 9.06
N THR A 2 6.78 -8.63 8.43
CA THR A 2 7.64 -9.15 7.34
C THR A 2 7.21 -8.55 5.99
N TYR A 3 8.04 -8.66 4.96
CA TYR A 3 7.67 -8.15 3.63
C TYR A 3 6.42 -8.84 3.07
N GLU A 4 6.30 -10.16 3.24
CA GLU A 4 5.13 -10.93 2.78
C GLU A 4 3.87 -10.53 3.55
N GLU A 5 3.98 -10.32 4.87
CA GLU A 5 2.88 -9.76 5.67
C GLU A 5 2.47 -8.36 5.18
N ALA A 6 3.43 -7.51 4.82
CA ALA A 6 3.16 -6.18 4.28
C ALA A 6 2.41 -6.23 2.94
N GLU A 7 2.83 -7.09 2.02
CA GLU A 7 2.15 -7.29 0.74
C GLU A 7 0.72 -7.80 0.92
N GLN A 8 0.53 -8.81 1.77
CA GLN A 8 -0.79 -9.35 2.06
C GLN A 8 -1.69 -8.28 2.69
N TYR A 9 -1.16 -7.49 3.61
CA TYR A 9 -1.90 -6.42 4.27
C TYR A 9 -2.33 -5.33 3.28
N VAL A 10 -1.39 -4.82 2.47
CA VAL A 10 -1.69 -3.80 1.46
C VAL A 10 -2.68 -4.31 0.42
N ARG A 11 -2.59 -5.59 0.03
CA ARG A 11 -3.56 -6.24 -0.86
C ARG A 11 -4.96 -6.29 -0.25
N SER A 12 -5.07 -6.64 1.03
CA SER A 12 -6.35 -6.67 1.75
C SER A 12 -6.99 -5.28 1.80
N VAL A 13 -6.22 -4.25 2.16
CA VAL A 13 -6.72 -2.86 2.20
C VAL A 13 -7.17 -2.39 0.83
N ARG A 14 -6.41 -2.69 -0.25
CA ARG A 14 -6.82 -2.36 -1.62
C ARG A 14 -8.12 -3.05 -2.03
N GLN A 15 -8.34 -4.30 -1.63
CA GLN A 15 -9.60 -5.00 -1.89
C GLN A 15 -10.78 -4.35 -1.14
N ALA A 16 -10.57 -3.97 0.12
CA ALA A 16 -11.57 -3.27 0.92
C ALA A 16 -11.93 -1.90 0.32
N VAL A 17 -10.92 -1.11 -0.06
CA VAL A 17 -11.12 0.19 -0.72
C VAL A 17 -11.84 0.02 -2.06
N LYS A 18 -11.48 -0.99 -2.86
CA LYS A 18 -12.20 -1.27 -4.12
C LYS A 18 -13.66 -1.66 -3.88
N ALA A 19 -13.94 -2.44 -2.84
CA ALA A 19 -15.31 -2.81 -2.49
C ALA A 19 -16.14 -1.60 -2.02
N GLU A 20 -15.50 -0.64 -1.36
CA GLU A 20 -16.13 0.58 -0.85
C GLU A 20 -16.34 1.64 -1.94
N CYS A 21 -15.34 1.87 -2.79
CA CYS A 21 -15.30 2.98 -3.75
C CYS A 21 -15.61 2.56 -5.20
N GLY A 22 -15.67 1.27 -5.49
CA GLY A 22 -15.83 0.75 -6.85
C GLY A 22 -14.66 1.16 -7.76
N ASP A 23 -14.97 1.65 -8.95
CA ASP A 23 -13.99 2.12 -9.93
C ASP A 23 -13.72 3.64 -9.82
N ASN A 24 -14.25 4.33 -8.80
CA ASN A 24 -13.97 5.73 -8.57
C ASN A 24 -12.56 5.90 -7.97
N LEU A 25 -11.62 6.33 -8.82
CA LEU A 25 -10.21 6.47 -8.47
C LEU A 25 -9.95 7.56 -7.43
N ASP A 26 -10.66 8.69 -7.48
CA ASP A 26 -10.50 9.79 -6.52
C ASP A 26 -10.96 9.36 -5.12
N ALA A 27 -12.12 8.69 -5.05
CA ALA A 27 -12.62 8.14 -3.79
C ALA A 27 -11.69 7.06 -3.24
N ALA A 28 -11.15 6.19 -4.11
CA ALA A 28 -10.19 5.16 -3.70
C ALA A 28 -8.87 5.76 -3.19
N TRP A 29 -8.41 6.85 -3.79
CA TRP A 29 -7.22 7.59 -3.34
C TRP A 29 -7.45 8.20 -1.96
N GLU A 30 -8.57 8.91 -1.78
CA GLU A 30 -8.92 9.52 -0.49
C GLU A 30 -9.08 8.47 0.62
N ALA A 31 -9.78 7.36 0.35
CA ALA A 31 -9.95 6.27 1.30
C ALA A 31 -8.62 5.60 1.67
N THR A 32 -7.69 5.47 0.72
CA THR A 32 -6.35 4.92 0.97
C THR A 32 -5.50 5.88 1.81
N ASN A 33 -5.56 7.19 1.54
CA ASN A 33 -4.85 8.18 2.35
C ASN A 33 -5.38 8.21 3.79
N LYS A 34 -6.70 8.22 3.95
CA LYS A 34 -7.34 8.15 5.27
C LYS A 34 -6.92 6.90 6.03
N ARG A 35 -6.94 5.73 5.39
CA ARG A 35 -6.42 4.48 6.01
C ARG A 35 -4.95 4.61 6.43
N THR A 36 -4.13 5.31 5.65
CA THR A 36 -2.71 5.52 5.96
C THR A 36 -2.52 6.40 7.19
N GLU A 37 -3.39 7.38 7.41
CA GLU A 37 -3.38 8.25 8.58
C GLU A 37 -3.90 7.54 9.84
N GLU A 38 -4.95 6.73 9.69
CA GLU A 38 -5.65 6.07 10.80
C GLU A 38 -5.03 4.74 11.22
N ASP A 39 -4.33 4.05 10.31
CA ASP A 39 -3.73 2.73 10.54
C ASP A 39 -2.19 2.77 10.42
N PRO A 40 -1.48 2.86 11.56
CA PRO A 40 -0.03 2.85 11.58
C PRO A 40 0.60 1.59 10.96
N LYS A 41 -0.10 0.44 11.00
CA LYS A 41 0.40 -0.79 10.38
C LYS A 41 0.29 -0.73 8.86
N PHE A 42 -0.78 -0.15 8.34
CA PHE A 42 -0.90 0.09 6.90
C PHE A 42 0.19 1.06 6.40
N ALA A 43 0.44 2.13 7.15
CA ALA A 43 1.53 3.06 6.85
C ALA A 43 2.92 2.38 6.89
N GLU A 44 3.18 1.51 7.87
CA GLU A 44 4.40 0.69 7.91
C GLU A 44 4.51 -0.23 6.69
N ALA A 45 3.43 -0.94 6.33
CA ALA A 45 3.39 -1.84 5.18
C ALA A 45 3.72 -1.11 3.87
N LEU A 46 3.11 0.06 3.63
CA LEU A 46 3.38 0.89 2.45
C LEU A 46 4.85 1.34 2.38
N ARG A 47 5.45 1.73 3.51
CA ARG A 47 6.88 2.09 3.58
C ARG A 47 7.78 0.92 3.22
N MET A 48 7.48 -0.28 3.72
CA MET A 48 8.25 -1.49 3.42
C MET A 48 8.21 -1.84 1.93
N ILE A 49 7.02 -1.78 1.32
CA ILE A 49 6.86 -2.03 -0.12
C ILE A 49 7.57 -0.97 -0.96
N GLY A 50 7.39 0.31 -0.63
CA GLY A 50 8.03 1.42 -1.35
C GLY A 50 9.55 1.36 -1.30
N PHE A 51 10.13 1.04 -0.14
CA PHE A 51 11.58 0.91 0.02
C PHE A 51 12.16 -0.21 -0.84
N ARG A 52 11.49 -1.36 -0.92
CA ARG A 52 11.93 -2.47 -1.78
C ARG A 52 11.91 -2.09 -3.26
N HIS A 53 10.86 -1.41 -3.73
CA HIS A 53 10.77 -0.97 -5.12
C HIS A 53 11.91 0.00 -5.49
N VAL A 54 12.28 0.90 -4.57
CA VAL A 54 13.45 1.76 -4.75
C VAL A 54 14.73 0.95 -4.86
N LEU A 55 14.97 -0.01 -3.97
CA LEU A 55 16.16 -0.87 -4.03
C LEU A 55 16.27 -1.67 -5.33
N GLU A 56 15.16 -2.27 -5.78
CA GLU A 56 15.11 -3.04 -7.04
C GLU A 56 15.35 -2.13 -8.27
N SER A 57 14.84 -0.90 -8.24
CA SER A 57 15.04 0.08 -9.30
C SER A 57 16.49 0.61 -9.40
N GLN A 58 17.25 0.53 -8.31
CA GLN A 58 18.66 0.92 -8.26
C GLN A 58 19.58 -0.23 -8.69
N GLN A 59 19.23 -1.48 -8.38
CA GLN A 59 19.98 -2.67 -8.79
C GLN A 59 19.90 -2.96 -10.29
N THR A 60 18.81 -2.57 -10.94
CA THR A 60 18.61 -2.73 -12.39
C THR A 60 19.29 -1.63 -13.24
N ARG A 61 19.96 -0.66 -12.60
CA ARG A 61 20.73 0.41 -13.28
C ARG A 61 22.25 0.15 -13.31
N GLN A 62 22.71 -1.02 -12.91
CA GLN A 62 24.12 -1.46 -13.02
C GLN A 62 24.27 -2.49 -14.14
#